data_AF-A0A3T0Q820-F1
#
_entry.id   AF-A0A3T0Q820-F1
#
_cell.length_a   1.000
_cell.length_b   1.000
_cell.length_c   1.000
_cell.angle_alpha   90.00
_cell.angle_beta   90.00
_cell.angle_gamma   90.00
#
_symmetry.space_group_name_H-M   'P 1'
#
loop_
_entity.id
_entity.type
_entity.pdbx_description
1 polymer ?
#
loop_
_entity_poly.entity_id
_entity_poly.type
_entity_poly.pdbx_seq_one_letter_code
_entity_poly.pdbx_strand_id
1 'polypeptide(L)' 'MLKDAFVSIILQEENKENRGSAEFQVVNFTNKIRKLTLHLKLHKKDYSSQRGLLKILGKRQRLLAYLSNKNRIR' A
#
# COMPACT_ATOMS: atom_id res chain seq x y z
N MET A 1 -2.91 -3.01 16.69
CA MET A 1 -2.07 -4.12 17.19
C MET A 1 -1.98 -5.26 16.16
N LEU A 2 -3.05 -6.02 15.87
CA LEU A 2 -2.97 -7.13 14.87
C LEU A 2 -2.67 -6.69 13.42
N LYS A 3 -3.10 -5.49 13.00
CA LYS A 3 -2.87 -4.97 11.63
C LYS A 3 -1.41 -4.54 11.38
N ASP A 4 -0.67 -4.20 12.43
CA ASP A 4 0.73 -3.78 12.29
C ASP A 4 1.67 -4.99 12.31
N ALA A 5 1.27 -6.07 12.99
CA ALA A 5 1.96 -7.37 12.97
C ALA A 5 1.98 -8.02 11.57
N PHE A 6 0.88 -7.91 10.81
CA PHE A 6 0.81 -8.43 9.43
C PHE A 6 1.76 -7.71 8.46
N VAL A 7 1.98 -6.40 8.68
CA VAL A 7 2.90 -5.59 7.88
C VAL A 7 4.36 -5.94 8.21
N SER A 8 4.67 -6.24 9.46
CA SER A 8 6.01 -6.72 9.86
C SER A 8 6.30 -8.14 9.38
N ILE A 9 5.30 -9.03 9.34
CA ILE A 9 5.47 -10.42 8.87
C ILE A 9 5.86 -10.46 7.39
N ILE A 10 5.21 -9.67 6.52
CA ILE A 10 5.54 -9.61 5.08
C ILE A 10 6.89 -8.92 4.83
N LEU A 11 7.38 -8.09 5.77
CA LEU A 11 8.71 -7.48 5.68
C LEU A 11 9.83 -8.47 6.01
N GLN A 12 9.55 -9.52 6.79
CA GLN A 12 10.54 -10.48 7.27
C GLN A 12 10.82 -11.61 6.26
N GLU A 13 9.89 -11.92 5.36
CA GLU A 13 10.14 -12.87 4.25
C GLU A 13 10.74 -12.15 3.04
N GLU A 14 12.05 -11.89 3.11
CA GLU A 14 12.89 -11.41 2.00
C GLU A 14 13.08 -12.46 0.90
N ASN A 15 12.01 -13.08 0.38
CA ASN A 15 12.10 -13.69 -0.93
C ASN A 15 12.10 -12.57 -1.97
N LYS A 16 13.23 -12.34 -2.64
CA LYS A 16 13.36 -11.37 -3.75
C LYS A 16 12.26 -11.54 -4.82
N GLU A 17 11.75 -12.76 -4.97
CA GLU A 17 10.63 -13.11 -5.85
C GLU A 17 9.31 -12.44 -5.42
N ASN A 18 9.08 -12.23 -4.13
CA ASN A 18 7.84 -11.66 -3.61
C ASN A 18 7.75 -10.13 -3.78
N ARG A 19 8.83 -9.43 -4.15
CA ARG A 19 8.79 -7.97 -4.38
C ARG A 19 7.84 -7.58 -5.51
N GLY A 20 7.59 -8.48 -6.45
CA GLY A 20 6.64 -8.30 -7.54
C GLY A 20 5.18 -8.62 -7.18
N SER A 21 4.93 -9.30 -6.06
CA SER A 21 3.60 -9.79 -5.73
C SER A 21 2.61 -8.64 -5.44
N ALA A 22 1.35 -8.84 -5.79
CA ALA A 22 0.30 -7.84 -5.54
C ALA A 22 0.14 -7.55 -4.03
N GLU A 23 0.36 -8.55 -3.17
CA GLU A 23 0.31 -8.42 -1.71
C GLU A 23 1.44 -7.53 -1.18
N PHE A 24 2.68 -7.77 -1.61
CA PHE A 24 3.83 -6.94 -1.24
C PHE A 24 3.65 -5.49 -1.70
N GLN A 25 3.16 -5.29 -2.93
CA GLN A 25 2.89 -3.95 -3.45
C GLN A 25 1.79 -3.23 -2.64
N VAL A 26 0.74 -3.93 -2.23
CA VAL A 26 -0.32 -3.36 -1.37
C VAL A 26 0.24 -2.92 -0.01
N VAL A 27 1.11 -3.72 0.61
CA VAL A 27 1.77 -3.36 1.87
C VAL A 27 2.66 -2.12 1.69
N ASN A 28 3.49 -2.10 0.64
CA ASN A 28 4.36 -0.96 0.35
C ASN A 28 3.56 0.33 0.10
N PHE A 29 2.48 0.26 -0.69
CA PHE A 29 1.60 1.41 -0.91
C PHE A 29 0.92 1.87 0.38
N THR A 30 0.51 0.94 1.25
CA THR A 30 -0.08 1.27 2.54
C THR A 30 0.91 2.05 3.42
N ASN A 31 2.16 1.61 3.48
CA ASN A 31 3.22 2.32 4.23
C ASN A 31 3.50 3.71 3.64
N LYS A 32 3.56 3.84 2.31
CA LYS A 32 3.72 5.14 1.64
C LYS A 32 2.55 6.09 1.93
N ILE A 33 1.32 5.59 1.86
CA ILE A 33 0.10 6.36 2.18
C ILE A 33 0.19 6.87 3.62
N ARG A 34 0.47 5.99 4.60
CA ARG A 34 0.59 6.39 6.02
C ARG A 34 1.59 7.54 6.21
N LYS A 35 2.80 7.42 5.63
CA LYS A 35 3.83 8.47 5.70
C LYS A 35 3.38 9.78 5.04
N LEU A 36 2.83 9.70 3.84
CA LEU A 36 2.44 10.89 3.06
C LEU A 36 1.22 11.59 3.67
N THR A 37 0.30 10.84 4.28
CA THR A 37 -0.82 11.42 5.04
C THR A 37 -0.34 12.22 6.24
N LEU A 38 0.68 11.76 6.97
CA LEU A 38 1.27 12.53 8.07
C LEU A 38 1.97 13.80 7.56
N HIS A 39 2.73 13.71 6.46
CA HIS A 39 3.34 14.87 5.79
C HIS A 39 2.30 15.95 5.43
N LEU A 40 1.19 15.55 4.81
CA LEU A 40 0.15 16.48 4.37
C LEU A 40 -0.64 17.11 5.53
N LYS A 41 -0.64 16.51 6.73
CA LYS A 41 -1.22 17.17 7.93
C LYS A 41 -0.45 18.43 8.29
N LEU A 42 0.88 18.40 8.16
CA LEU A 42 1.76 19.55 8.39
C LEU A 42 1.76 20.50 7.19
N HIS A 43 1.80 19.95 5.96
CA HIS A 43 1.92 20.71 4.72
C HIS A 43 0.61 20.69 3.91
N LYS A 44 -0.44 21.31 4.44
CA LYS A 44 -1.80 21.28 3.85
C LYS A 44 -1.91 21.88 2.43
N LYS A 45 -0.97 22.76 2.04
CA LYS A 45 -0.96 23.43 0.73
C LYS A 45 -0.12 22.67 -0.32
N ASP A 46 0.44 21.52 0.01
CA ASP A 46 1.20 20.69 -0.94
C ASP A 46 0.28 19.85 -1.83
N TYR A 47 -0.31 20.51 -2.83
CA TYR A 47 -1.24 19.88 -3.77
C TYR A 47 -0.56 18.86 -4.70
N SER A 48 0.74 19.03 -4.97
CA SER A 48 1.54 18.09 -5.77
C SER A 48 1.64 16.74 -5.08
N SER A 49 1.99 16.73 -3.80
CA SER A 49 2.01 15.52 -2.99
C SER A 49 0.61 14.92 -2.80
N GLN A 50 -0.43 15.75 -2.63
CA GLN A 50 -1.82 15.27 -2.56
C GLN A 50 -2.26 14.55 -3.83
N ARG A 51 -1.89 15.07 -5.01
CA ARG A 51 -2.16 14.39 -6.29
C ARG A 51 -1.38 13.07 -6.40
N GLY A 52 -0.14 13.03 -5.91
CA GLY A 52 0.65 11.80 -5.78
C GLY A 52 -0.03 10.77 -4.88
N LEU A 53 -0.56 11.21 -3.73
CA LEU A 53 -1.29 10.36 -2.79
C LEU A 53 -2.52 9.71 -3.45
N LEU A 54 -3.33 10.48 -4.18
CA LEU A 54 -4.50 9.98 -4.89
C LEU A 54 -4.14 8.92 -5.93
N LYS A 55 -3.05 9.12 -6.68
CA LYS A 55 -2.54 8.12 -7.65
C LYS A 55 -2.15 6.81 -6.95
N ILE A 56 -1.47 6.88 -5.80
CA ILE A 56 -1.07 5.69 -5.03
C ILE A 56 -2.32 4.99 -4.48
N LEU A 57 -3.30 5.73 -3.98
CA LEU A 57 -4.56 5.20 -3.48
C LEU A 57 -5.31 4.40 -4.56
N GLY A 58 -5.42 4.96 -5.76
CA GLY A 58 -6.07 4.31 -6.91
C GLY A 58 -5.32 3.05 -7.36
N LYS A 59 -3.99 3.06 -7.40
CA LYS A 59 -3.19 1.86 -7.69
C LYS A 59 -3.42 0.75 -6.67
N ARG A 60 -3.42 1.08 -5.37
CA ARG A 60 -3.68 0.12 -4.29
C ARG A 60 -5.09 -0.47 -4.39
N GLN A 61 -6.10 0.36 -4.70
CA GLN A 61 -7.48 -0.11 -4.87
C GLN A 61 -7.60 -1.12 -6.03
N ARG A 62 -6.94 -0.86 -7.16
CA ARG A 62 -6.92 -1.80 -8.31
C ARG A 62 -6.26 -3.13 -7.96
N LEU A 63 -5.15 -3.10 -7.22
CA LEU A 63 -4.49 -4.34 -6.76
C LEU A 63 -5.36 -5.14 -5.78
N LEU A 64 -6.05 -4.47 -4.86
CA LEU A 64 -7.00 -5.13 -3.96
C LEU A 64 -8.17 -5.75 -4.71
N ALA A 65 -8.71 -5.04 -5.72
CA ALA A 65 -9.75 -5.60 -6.59
C ALA A 65 -9.25 -6.83 -7.36
N TYR A 66 -8.03 -6.77 -7.89
CA TYR A 66 -7.39 -7.92 -8.55
C TYR A 66 -7.25 -9.12 -7.60
N LEU A 67 -6.72 -8.92 -6.39
CA LEU A 67 -6.57 -9.96 -5.39
C LEU A 67 -7.93 -10.55 -4.98
N SER A 68 -8.94 -9.71 -4.79
CA SER A 68 -10.29 -10.15 -4.45
C SER A 68 -10.92 -11.00 -5.56
N ASN A 69 -10.75 -10.60 -6.83
CA ASN A 69 -11.25 -11.38 -7.96
C ASN A 69 -10.51 -12.70 -8.13
N LYS A 70 -9.18 -12.71 -7.97
CA LYS A 70 -8.36 -13.92 -8.04
C LYS A 70 -8.76 -14.92 -6.95
N ASN A 71 -9.02 -14.44 -5.74
CA ASN A 71 -9.44 -15.28 -4.61
C ASN A 71 -10.91 -15.72 -4.68
N ARG A 72 -11.78 -15.02 -5.44
CA ARG A 72 -13.17 -15.42 -5.70
C ARG A 72 -13.29 -16.62 -6.65
N ILE A 73 -12.24 -16.96 -7.40
CA ILE A 73 -12.19 -18.13 -8.30
C ILE A 73 -11.71 -19.38 -7.51
N ARG A 74 -12.14 -19.52 -6.26
CA ARG A 74 -11.90 -20.72 -5.44
C ARG A 74 -13.22 -21.26 -4.93
#